data_AF-A0A920ICK3-F1
#
_entry.id   AF-A0A920ICK3-F1
#
_cell.length_a   1.000
_cell.length_b   1.000
_cell.length_c   1.000
_cell.angle_alpha   90.00
_cell.angle_beta   90.00
_cell.angle_gamma   90.00
#
_symmetry.space_group_name_H-M   'P 1'
#
loop_
_entity.id
_entity.type
_entity.pdbx_description
1 polymer ?
#
loop_
_entity_poly.entity_id
_entity_poly.type
_entity_poly.pdbx_seq_one_letter_code
_entity_poly.pdbx_strand_id
1 'polypeptide(L)'
;MSEVKIVFTPSGRQGQIARGTNLLQAARQLGVDIDSVCGGRAMCGRCQIDVGEGQFAKHGITSSAAALSPASAAETRYAENVNCQLAVV
;
A
#
# COMPACT_ATOMS: atom_id res chain seq x y z
N MET A 1 19.47 -5.13 -5.15
CA MET A 1 18.11 -4.53 -5.19
C MET A 1 17.28 -5.26 -4.15
N SER A 2 16.76 -4.58 -3.13
CA SER A 2 15.99 -5.23 -2.06
C SER A 2 14.53 -5.35 -2.48
N GLU A 3 14.02 -6.56 -2.62
CA GLU A 3 12.62 -6.84 -2.95
C GLU A 3 11.79 -7.13 -1.70
N VAL A 4 10.51 -6.77 -1.74
CA VAL A 4 9.53 -7.02 -0.68
C VAL A 4 8.33 -7.75 -1.26
N LYS A 5 7.76 -8.67 -0.49
CA LYS A 5 6.55 -9.39 -0.87
C LYS A 5 5.32 -8.62 -0.40
N ILE A 6 4.41 -8.33 -1.32
CA ILE A 6 3.16 -7.60 -1.06
C ILE A 6 1.99 -8.52 -1.39
N VAL A 7 0.94 -8.45 -0.56
CA VAL A 7 -0.33 -9.16 -0.75
C VAL A 7 -1.47 -8.16 -0.62
N PHE A 8 -2.34 -8.12 -1.63
CA PHE A 8 -3.53 -7.28 -1.66
C PHE A 8 -4.78 -8.10 -1.34
N THR A 9 -5.40 -7.81 -0.20
CA THR A 9 -6.69 -8.39 0.23
C THR A 9 -7.82 -7.38 0.03
N PRO A 10 -9.02 -7.79 -0.41
CA PRO A 10 -9.51 -9.17 -0.59
C PRO A 10 -9.17 -9.81 -1.96
N SER A 11 -8.58 -9.05 -2.89
CA SER A 11 -8.27 -9.49 -4.27
C SER A 11 -7.39 -10.74 -4.36
N GLY A 12 -6.65 -11.09 -3.30
CA GLY A 12 -5.79 -12.28 -3.24
C GLY A 12 -4.53 -12.19 -4.11
N ARG A 13 -4.30 -11.04 -4.76
CA ARG A 13 -3.13 -10.80 -5.60
C ARG A 13 -1.89 -10.64 -4.72
N GLN A 14 -0.80 -11.26 -5.14
CA GLN A 14 0.47 -11.22 -4.42
C GLN A 14 1.65 -11.22 -5.38
N GLY A 15 2.75 -10.61 -4.96
CA GLY A 15 3.98 -10.63 -5.75
C GLY A 15 5.14 -9.94 -5.05
N GLN A 16 6.29 -9.97 -5.71
CA GLN A 16 7.52 -9.32 -5.26
C GLN A 16 7.67 -7.98 -5.97
N ILE A 17 7.98 -6.96 -5.20
CA ILE A 17 8.08 -5.57 -5.66
C ILE A 17 9.39 -4.99 -5.12
N ALA A 18 10.05 -4.15 -5.92
CA ALA A 18 11.25 -3.46 -5.47
C ALA A 18 10.93 -2.46 -4.35
N ARG A 19 11.75 -2.40 -3.30
CA ARG A 19 11.63 -1.36 -2.26
C ARG A 19 11.68 0.03 -2.87
N GLY A 20 10.82 0.92 -2.37
CA GLY A 20 10.64 2.29 -2.89
C GLY A 20 9.61 2.41 -4.03
N THR A 21 9.00 1.30 -4.46
CA THR A 21 7.88 1.34 -5.40
C THR A 21 6.61 1.78 -4.68
N ASN A 22 5.88 2.73 -5.27
CA ASN A 22 4.59 3.18 -4.75
C ASN A 22 3.56 2.03 -4.77
N LEU A 23 2.73 1.93 -3.74
CA LEU A 23 1.67 0.93 -3.63
C LEU A 23 0.66 0.94 -4.78
N LEU A 24 0.31 2.11 -5.33
CA LEU A 24 -0.52 2.20 -6.53
C LEU A 24 0.16 1.53 -7.73
N GLN A 25 1.47 1.70 -7.87
CA GLN A 25 2.24 1.07 -8.93
C GLN A 25 2.36 -0.44 -8.69
N ALA A 26 2.61 -0.87 -7.45
CA ALA A 26 2.60 -2.28 -7.06
C ALA A 26 1.25 -2.95 -7.36
N ALA A 27 0.14 -2.30 -6.99
CA ALA A 27 -1.22 -2.76 -7.26
C ALA A 27 -1.45 -2.95 -8.77
N ARG A 28 -1.08 -1.96 -9.59
CA ARG A 28 -1.19 -2.03 -11.06
C ARG A 28 -0.35 -3.15 -11.65
N GLN A 29 0.88 -3.34 -11.18
CA GLN A 29 1.76 -4.44 -11.62
C GLN A 29 1.18 -5.81 -11.30
N LEU A 30 0.49 -5.94 -10.16
CA LEU A 30 -0.16 -7.19 -9.75
C LEU A 30 -1.59 -7.35 -10.31
N GLY A 31 -2.09 -6.38 -11.08
CA GLY A 31 -3.43 -6.40 -11.65
C GLY A 31 -4.55 -6.24 -10.63
N VAL A 32 -4.29 -5.51 -9.55
CA VAL A 32 -5.32 -5.09 -8.59
C VAL A 32 -6.01 -3.85 -9.14
N ASP A 33 -7.34 -3.91 -9.19
CA ASP A 33 -8.17 -2.83 -9.70
C ASP A 33 -8.30 -1.74 -8.63
N ILE A 34 -7.45 -0.72 -8.71
CA ILE A 34 -7.47 0.46 -7.83
C ILE A 34 -7.61 1.71 -8.69
N ASP A 35 -8.69 2.44 -8.46
CA ASP A 35 -8.96 3.69 -9.13
C ASP A 35 -8.06 4.82 -8.63
N SER A 36 -7.43 5.53 -9.58
CA SER A 36 -6.65 6.73 -9.26
C SER A 36 -6.68 7.73 -10.41
N VAL A 37 -7.27 8.91 -10.14
CA VAL A 37 -7.21 10.06 -11.07
C VAL A 37 -5.97 10.92 -10.85
N CYS A 38 -5.46 10.94 -9.62
CA CYS A 38 -4.30 11.76 -9.27
C CYS A 38 -2.97 11.07 -9.58
N GLY A 39 -2.98 9.80 -10.00
CA GLY A 39 -1.81 9.08 -10.46
C GLY A 39 -0.74 8.86 -9.37
N GLY A 40 -1.13 8.75 -8.10
CA GLY A 40 -0.20 8.53 -6.99
C GLY A 40 0.36 9.80 -6.33
N ARG A 41 -0.26 10.96 -6.58
CA ARG A 41 0.11 12.25 -5.96
C ARG A 41 -0.56 12.51 -4.61
N ALA A 42 -1.31 11.55 -4.08
CA ALA A 42 -2.06 11.69 -2.83
C ALA A 42 -2.98 12.94 -2.76
N MET A 43 -3.54 13.36 -3.90
CA MET A 43 -4.46 14.53 -3.99
C MET A 43 -5.94 14.14 -4.09
N CYS A 44 -6.23 12.85 -4.26
CA CYS A 44 -7.58 12.37 -4.55
C CYS A 44 -8.11 11.36 -3.53
N GLY A 45 -7.25 10.79 -2.68
CA GLY A 45 -7.64 9.86 -1.62
C GLY A 45 -8.25 8.52 -2.07
N ARG A 46 -8.40 8.25 -3.38
CA ARG A 46 -9.16 7.08 -3.87
C ARG A 46 -8.39 5.75 -3.82
N CYS A 47 -7.06 5.82 -3.78
CA CYS A 47 -6.19 4.66 -3.70
C CYS A 47 -5.69 4.40 -2.27
N GLN A 48 -6.52 4.71 -1.27
CA GLN A 48 -6.27 4.42 0.13
C GLN A 48 -6.29 2.93 0.40
N ILE A 49 -5.43 2.49 1.31
CA ILE A 49 -5.24 1.09 1.68
C ILE A 49 -4.84 1.02 3.13
N ASP A 50 -5.43 0.06 3.84
CA ASP A 50 -5.11 -0.23 5.22
C ASP A 50 -4.04 -1.33 5.29
N VAL A 51 -3.11 -1.18 6.23
CA VAL A 51 -2.11 -2.21 6.50
C VAL A 51 -2.54 -3.05 7.68
N GLY A 52 -2.79 -4.32 7.40
CA GLY A 52 -2.92 -5.31 8.45
C GLY A 52 -1.55 -5.56 9.06
N GLU A 53 -1.39 -5.24 10.34
CA GLU A 53 -0.21 -5.61 11.12
C GLU A 53 -0.39 -6.99 11.73
N GLY A 54 0.68 -7.79 11.73
CA GLY A 54 0.68 -9.13 12.30
C GLY A 54 1.31 -10.18 11.40
N GLN A 55 1.15 -11.44 11.80
CA GLN A 55 1.75 -12.58 11.11
C GLN A 55 0.69 -13.34 10.31
N PHE A 56 0.80 -13.27 8.99
CA PHE A 56 -0.10 -13.91 8.04
C PHE A 56 0.49 -15.24 7.58
N ALA A 57 0.34 -16.29 8.40
CA ALA A 57 0.88 -17.62 8.13
C ALA A 57 0.41 -18.20 6.78
N LYS A 58 -0.84 -17.94 6.39
CA LYS A 58 -1.42 -18.36 5.09
C LYS A 58 -0.65 -17.81 3.88
N HIS A 59 -0.03 -16.63 4.03
CA HIS A 59 0.71 -15.96 2.97
C HIS A 59 2.23 -16.02 3.18
N GLY A 60 2.68 -16.51 4.34
CA GLY A 60 4.09 -16.56 4.73
C GLY A 60 4.71 -15.17 4.89
N ILE A 61 3.94 -14.20 5.40
CA ILE A 61 4.38 -12.80 5.54
C ILE A 61 4.17 -12.34 6.97
N THR A 62 5.18 -11.65 7.50
CA THR A 62 5.05 -10.81 8.69
C THR A 62 4.92 -9.37 8.22
N SER A 63 3.76 -8.77 8.46
CA SER A 63 3.45 -7.39 8.09
C SER A 63 3.53 -6.52 9.33
N SER A 64 4.17 -5.36 9.21
CA SER A 64 4.22 -4.35 10.27
C SER A 64 4.36 -2.97 9.66
N ALA A 65 3.96 -1.93 10.40
CA ALA A 65 4.17 -0.55 9.97
C ALA A 65 5.66 -0.18 9.80
N ALA A 66 6.58 -0.97 10.34
CA ALA A 66 8.02 -0.77 10.14
C ALA A 66 8.52 -1.20 8.75
N ALA A 67 7.71 -1.96 8.00
CA ALA A 67 8.02 -2.32 6.61
C ALA A 67 7.68 -1.19 5.61
N LEU A 68 7.07 -0.12 6.11
CA LEU A 68 6.56 1.03 5.36
C LEU A 68 7.50 2.23 5.51
N SER A 69 7.50 3.09 4.50
CA SER A 69 8.09 4.43 4.60
C SER A 69 7.13 5.39 5.32
N PRO A 70 7.65 6.52 5.86
CA PRO A 70 6.80 7.50 6.55
C PRO A 70 5.76 8.12 5.59
N ALA A 71 4.57 8.38 6.11
CA ALA A 71 3.54 9.12 5.39
C ALA A 71 4.07 10.50 4.94
N SER A 72 3.89 10.81 3.66
CA SER A 72 4.19 12.14 3.13
C SER A 72 3.16 13.17 3.60
N ALA A 73 3.52 14.46 3.54
CA ALA A 73 2.61 15.53 3.98
C ALA A 73 1.26 15.55 3.21
N ALA A 74 1.25 15.12 1.95
CA ALA A 74 0.02 15.03 1.16
C ALA A 74 -0.89 13.90 1.66
N GLU A 75 -0.30 12.80 2.08
CA GLU A 75 -0.96 11.62 2.61
C GLU A 75 -1.56 11.89 3.99
N THR A 76 -0.80 12.56 4.87
CA THR A 76 -1.29 12.99 6.18
C THR A 76 -2.49 13.92 6.08
N ARG A 77 -2.45 14.93 5.19
CA ARG A 77 -3.57 15.87 4.97
C ARG A 77 -4.88 15.19 4.58
N TYR A 78 -4.80 14.08 3.83
CA TYR A 78 -5.99 13.34 3.43
C TYR A 78 -6.42 12.31 4.48
N ALA A 79 -5.47 11.70 5.21
CA ALA A 79 -5.76 10.79 6.33
C ALA A 79 -6.48 11.51 7.50
N GLU A 80 -6.25 12.81 7.69
CA GLU A 80 -6.98 13.62 8.68
C GLU A 80 -8.47 13.83 8.33
N ASN A 81 -8.83 13.72 7.04
CA ASN A 81 -10.19 13.98 6.55
C ASN A 81 -11.03 12.71 6.33
N VAL A 82 -10.39 11.52 6.35
CA VAL A 82 -11.03 10.23 6.15
C VAL A 82 -10.42 9.26 7.15
N ASN A 83 -11.24 8.65 8.01
CA ASN A 83 -10.83 7.77 9.11
C ASN A 83 -10.29 6.40 8.62
N CYS A 84 -9.32 6.40 7.71
CA CYS A 84 -8.60 5.22 7.21
C CYS A 84 -7.11 5.56 7.07
N GLN A 85 -6.29 4.70 7.66
CA GLN A 85 -4.91 4.97 8.02
C GLN A 85 -4.02 4.61 6.83
N LEU A 86 -3.37 5.61 6.23
CA LEU A 86 -2.58 5.46 5.02
C LEU A 86 -1.31 4.62 5.26
N ALA A 87 -0.99 3.75 4.30
CA ALA A 87 0.30 3.10 4.23
C ALA A 87 1.09 3.55 3.00
N VAL A 88 2.38 3.84 3.19
CA VAL A 88 3.39 4.10 2.16
C VAL A 88 4.41 2.98 2.26
N VAL A 89 4.68 2.18 1.23
CA VAL A 89 5.73 1.15 1.29
C VAL A 89 7.13 1.79 1.35
#